data_AF-A0A4Q3JRV5-F1
#
_entry.id   AF-A0A4Q3JRV5-F1
#
_cell.length_a   1.000
_cell.length_b   1.000
_cell.length_c   1.000
_cell.angle_alpha   90.00
_cell.angle_beta   90.00
_cell.angle_gamma   90.00
#
_symmetry.space_group_name_H-M   'P 1'
#
loop_
_entity.id
_entity.type
_entity.pdbx_description
1 polymer ?
#
loop_
_entity_poly.entity_id
_entity_poly.type
_entity_poly.pdbx_seq_one_letter_code
_entity_poly.pdbx_strand_id
1 'polypeptide(L)'
;MSTIPASPHAFFTQFVPERFAALPPAVQASLAGKSSPGALVCRVEGEGGGVWSLRLDRGQVTVTTEADPDAVLQITIPAADFEPILVEGARAYETANPLPAQQNIEKQLIAFKALAVDGDRARLIRAIPGTMVFAIKDGETTRRLALTP
;
A
#
# COMPACT_ATOMS: atom_id res chain seq x y z
N MET A 1 19.17 -8.79 0.60
CA MET A 1 17.71 -8.89 0.81
C MET A 1 17.36 -7.88 1.89
N SER A 2 16.45 -6.95 1.63
CA SER A 2 15.99 -6.03 2.68
C SER A 2 15.15 -6.83 3.66
N THR A 3 15.40 -6.67 4.96
CA THR A 3 14.61 -7.34 5.99
C THR A 3 13.26 -6.62 6.09
N ILE A 4 12.17 -7.31 5.70
CA ILE A 4 10.81 -6.74 5.79
C ILE A 4 10.47 -6.52 7.27
N PRO A 5 10.20 -5.27 7.72
CA PRO A 5 9.94 -4.97 9.12
C PRO A 5 8.61 -5.56 9.60
N ALA A 6 8.60 -6.11 10.82
CA ALA A 6 7.39 -6.62 11.46
C ALA A 6 6.53 -5.52 12.10
N SER A 7 7.09 -4.34 12.38
CA SER A 7 6.33 -3.24 12.98
C SER A 7 5.64 -2.39 11.91
N PRO A 8 4.36 -1.99 12.10
CA PRO A 8 3.67 -1.10 11.18
C PRO A 8 4.43 0.19 10.89
N HIS A 9 5.00 0.81 11.92
CA HIS A 9 5.75 2.06 11.78
C HIS A 9 6.92 1.91 10.80
N ALA A 10 7.85 0.98 11.05
CA ALA A 10 9.02 0.79 10.18
C ALA A 10 8.61 0.30 8.78
N PHE A 11 7.55 -0.51 8.69
CA PHE A 11 7.03 -0.96 7.40
C PHE A 11 6.59 0.23 6.52
N PHE A 12 5.77 1.13 7.06
CA PHE A 12 5.24 2.25 6.26
C PHE A 12 6.21 3.42 6.11
N THR A 13 7.06 3.72 7.10
CA THR A 13 7.94 4.90 7.04
C THR A 13 9.31 4.62 6.41
N GLN A 14 9.74 3.35 6.35
CA GLN A 14 11.04 2.97 5.80
C GLN A 14 10.88 2.00 4.63
N PHE A 15 10.32 0.81 4.89
CA PHE A 15 10.32 -0.27 3.89
C PHE A 15 9.52 0.09 2.62
N VAL A 16 8.31 0.64 2.76
CA VAL A 16 7.48 1.02 1.60
C VAL A 16 8.15 2.13 0.75
N PRO A 17 8.61 3.26 1.32
CA PRO A 17 9.37 4.26 0.56
C PRO A 17 10.63 3.71 -0.11
N GLU A 18 11.43 2.91 0.59
CA GLU A 18 12.63 2.29 0.03
C GLU A 18 12.27 1.36 -1.14
N ARG A 19 11.19 0.58 -0.99
CA ARG A 19 10.75 -0.32 -2.04
C ARG A 19 10.26 0.42 -3.27
N PHE A 20 9.59 1.55 -3.08
CA PHE A 20 9.19 2.45 -4.15
C PHE A 20 10.41 3.08 -4.83
N ALA A 21 11.38 3.57 -4.07
CA ALA A 21 12.62 4.12 -4.61
C ALA A 21 13.41 3.09 -5.44
N ALA A 22 13.36 1.82 -5.04
CA ALA A 22 13.98 0.69 -5.74
C ALA A 22 13.20 0.19 -6.98
N LEU A 23 12.12 0.87 -7.40
CA LEU A 23 11.43 0.54 -8.64
C LEU A 23 12.37 0.68 -9.86
N PRO A 24 12.21 -0.16 -10.90
CA PRO A 24 13.06 -0.08 -12.09
C PRO A 24 13.03 1.31 -12.74
N PRO A 25 14.13 1.78 -13.38
CA PRO A 25 14.21 3.13 -13.95
C PRO A 25 13.09 3.48 -14.93
N ALA A 26 12.64 2.51 -15.74
CA ALA A 26 11.51 2.70 -16.66
C ALA A 26 10.21 3.04 -15.91
N VAL A 27 10.00 2.44 -14.74
CA VAL A 27 8.84 2.73 -13.88
C VAL A 27 8.98 4.11 -13.27
N GLN A 28 10.15 4.43 -12.71
CA GLN A 28 10.42 5.76 -12.15
C GLN A 28 10.19 6.86 -13.20
N ALA A 29 10.67 6.66 -14.42
CA ALA A 29 10.43 7.57 -15.54
C ALA A 29 8.93 7.71 -15.86
N SER A 30 8.15 6.63 -15.80
CA SER A 30 6.70 6.68 -16.02
C SER A 30 5.93 7.45 -14.93
N LEU A 31 6.51 7.60 -13.73
CA LEU A 31 5.92 8.29 -12.59
C LEU A 31 6.44 9.73 -12.42
N ALA A 32 7.54 10.08 -13.10
CA ALA A 32 8.15 11.39 -13.03
C ALA A 32 7.15 12.52 -13.32
N GLY A 33 7.10 13.51 -12.40
CA GLY A 33 6.20 14.66 -12.51
C GLY A 33 4.72 14.37 -12.24
N LYS A 34 4.34 13.11 -11.95
CA LYS A 34 2.96 12.75 -11.60
C LYS A 34 2.72 12.90 -10.11
N SER A 35 1.54 13.37 -9.74
CA SER A 35 1.06 13.35 -8.36
C SER A 35 -0.25 12.57 -8.28
N SER A 36 -0.48 11.88 -7.17
CA SER A 36 -1.72 11.15 -6.94
C SER A 36 -2.88 12.14 -6.70
N PRO A 37 -4.10 11.84 -7.15
CA PRO A 37 -5.28 12.71 -6.96
C PRO A 37 -5.78 12.77 -5.52
N GLY A 38 -5.15 12.03 -4.61
CA GLY A 38 -5.40 11.97 -3.17
C GLY A 38 -4.44 10.97 -2.51
N ALA A 39 -4.68 10.64 -1.25
CA ALA A 39 -3.84 9.74 -0.47
C ALA A 39 -4.39 8.30 -0.42
N LEU A 40 -3.47 7.34 -0.30
CA LEU A 40 -3.76 6.01 0.24
C LEU A 40 -3.56 6.07 1.74
N VAL A 41 -4.61 5.88 2.52
CA VAL A 41 -4.55 5.87 3.99
C VAL A 41 -4.50 4.42 4.47
N CYS A 42 -3.47 4.06 5.23
CA CYS A 42 -3.35 2.78 5.90
C CYS A 42 -3.57 2.98 7.41
N ARG A 43 -4.58 2.34 7.96
CA ARG A 43 -4.92 2.34 9.38
C ARG A 43 -4.71 0.94 9.95
N VAL A 44 -3.83 0.83 10.95
CA VAL A 44 -3.61 -0.39 11.72
C VAL A 44 -4.20 -0.17 13.11
N GLU A 45 -5.19 -0.98 13.51
CA GLU A 45 -5.99 -0.76 14.72
C GLU A 45 -5.59 -1.67 15.87
N GLY A 46 -5.41 -1.12 17.07
CA GLY A 46 -5.02 -1.86 18.26
C GLY A 46 -3.64 -1.46 18.77
N GLU A 47 -3.13 -2.21 19.74
CA GLU A 47 -1.81 -1.96 20.34
C GLU A 47 -0.69 -2.07 19.30
N GLY A 48 0.23 -1.10 19.27
CA GLY A 48 1.29 -1.02 18.26
C GLY A 48 0.84 -0.59 16.86
N GLY A 49 -0.46 -0.27 16.70
CA GLY A 49 -1.03 0.26 15.47
C GLY A 49 -0.71 1.73 15.19
N GLY A 50 -1.34 2.29 14.17
CA GLY A 50 -1.14 3.68 13.76
C GLY A 50 -1.87 4.01 12.45
N VAL A 51 -1.67 5.24 11.97
CA VAL A 51 -2.21 5.70 10.69
C VAL A 51 -1.09 6.26 9.85
N TRP A 52 -1.06 5.90 8.58
CA TRP A 52 -0.12 6.42 7.60
C TRP A 52 -0.85 6.83 6.33
N SER A 53 -0.51 8.00 5.80
CA SER A 53 -1.01 8.44 4.49
C SER A 53 0.14 8.46 3.50
N LEU A 54 -0.05 7.75 2.40
CA LEU A 54 0.91 7.66 1.31
C LEU A 54 0.38 8.49 0.15
N ARG A 55 1.21 9.39 -0.40
CA ARG A 55 0.90 10.15 -1.61
C ARG A 55 2.03 10.02 -2.61
N LEU A 56 1.68 10.05 -3.89
CA LEU A 56 2.64 10.31 -4.94
C LEU A 56 2.70 11.83 -5.13
N ASP A 57 3.87 12.43 -5.00
CA ASP A 57 4.10 13.84 -5.32
C ASP A 57 5.28 13.96 -6.29
N ARG A 58 5.00 14.43 -7.51
CA ARG A 58 5.97 14.62 -8.59
C ARG A 58 6.87 13.40 -8.84
N GLY A 59 6.32 12.20 -8.69
CA GLY A 59 7.02 10.93 -8.88
C GLY A 59 7.72 10.38 -7.65
N GLN A 60 7.58 11.02 -6.48
CA GLN A 60 8.11 10.54 -5.21
C GLN A 60 6.98 10.11 -4.28
N VAL A 61 7.16 9.01 -3.54
CA VAL A 61 6.21 8.65 -2.48
C VAL A 61 6.55 9.40 -1.21
N THR A 62 5.58 10.13 -0.68
CA THR A 62 5.63 10.75 0.64
C THR A 62 4.74 9.99 1.59
N VAL A 63 5.18 9.89 2.85
CA VAL A 63 4.44 9.20 3.92
C VAL A 63 4.32 10.14 5.10
N THR A 64 3.10 10.35 5.59
CA THR A 64 2.81 11.06 6.85
C THR A 64 2.18 10.11 7.85
N THR A 65 2.24 10.44 9.14
CA THR A 65 1.68 9.63 10.24
C THR A 65 0.29 10.10 10.67
N GLU A 66 -0.42 10.81 9.80
CA GLU A 66 -1.76 11.34 10.05
C GLU A 66 -2.70 10.87 8.94
N ALA A 67 -4.00 10.80 9.23
CA ALA A 67 -5.01 10.52 8.21
C ALA A 67 -5.15 11.75 7.29
N ASP A 68 -4.89 11.58 6.01
CA ASP A 68 -5.10 12.63 5.02
C ASP A 68 -6.61 12.79 4.75
N PRO A 69 -7.17 14.00 4.88
CA PRO A 69 -8.59 14.24 4.61
C PRO A 69 -8.97 14.03 3.14
N ASP A 70 -7.98 14.02 2.23
CA ASP A 70 -8.14 13.78 0.79
C ASP A 70 -7.81 12.31 0.43
N ALA A 71 -8.29 11.37 1.24
CA ALA A 71 -8.15 9.95 0.97
C ALA A 71 -8.91 9.55 -0.32
N VAL A 72 -8.27 8.74 -1.16
CA VAL A 72 -8.89 8.05 -2.31
C VAL A 72 -9.17 6.59 -1.97
N LEU A 73 -8.45 6.05 -0.98
CA LEU A 73 -8.65 4.71 -0.46
C LEU A 73 -8.11 4.66 0.96
N GLN A 74 -8.90 4.15 1.89
CA GLN A 74 -8.47 3.77 3.22
C GLN A 74 -8.47 2.25 3.37
N ILE A 75 -7.32 1.69 3.74
CA ILE A 75 -7.14 0.29 4.15
C ILE A 75 -7.12 0.24 5.67
N THR A 76 -8.00 -0.55 6.27
CA THR A 76 -8.04 -0.74 7.74
C THR A 76 -7.81 -2.20 8.09
N ILE A 77 -6.86 -2.46 8.99
CA ILE A 77 -6.41 -3.81 9.38
C ILE A 77 -6.22 -3.85 10.91
N PRO A 78 -6.69 -4.89 11.62
CA PRO A 78 -6.31 -5.10 13.02
C PRO A 78 -4.80 -5.27 13.18
N ALA A 79 -4.20 -4.77 14.26
CA ALA A 79 -2.77 -4.87 14.54
C ALA A 79 -2.31 -6.33 14.63
N ALA A 80 -3.15 -7.20 15.21
CA ALA A 80 -2.89 -8.65 15.26
C ALA A 80 -2.83 -9.32 13.87
N ASP A 81 -3.47 -8.70 12.87
CA ASP A 81 -3.50 -9.19 11.49
C ASP A 81 -2.46 -8.51 10.59
N PHE A 82 -1.74 -7.50 11.08
CA PHE A 82 -0.78 -6.72 10.27
C PHE A 82 0.32 -7.59 9.68
N GLU A 83 1.07 -8.30 10.53
CA GLU A 83 2.17 -9.16 10.10
C GLU A 83 1.70 -10.29 9.15
N PRO A 84 0.68 -11.11 9.50
CA PRO A 84 0.26 -12.21 8.64
C PRO A 84 -0.37 -11.76 7.31
N ILE A 85 -0.82 -10.50 7.19
CA ILE A 85 -1.37 -9.98 5.93
C ILE A 85 -0.32 -9.22 5.14
N LEU A 86 0.29 -8.17 5.71
CA LEU A 86 1.16 -7.27 4.95
C LEU A 86 2.61 -7.74 4.89
N VAL A 87 3.16 -8.20 6.01
CA VAL A 87 4.56 -8.63 6.07
C VAL A 87 4.74 -9.97 5.36
N GLU A 88 3.89 -10.95 5.67
CA GLU A 88 3.90 -12.24 4.96
C GLU A 88 3.50 -12.08 3.49
N GLY A 89 2.54 -11.19 3.19
CA GLY A 89 2.20 -10.84 1.81
C GLY A 89 3.40 -10.30 1.04
N ALA A 90 4.18 -9.40 1.65
CA ALA A 90 5.40 -8.89 1.06
C ALA A 90 6.48 -9.97 0.90
N ARG A 91 6.69 -10.84 1.91
CA ARG A 91 7.64 -11.98 1.85
C ARG A 91 7.28 -12.96 0.73
N ALA A 92 6.01 -13.35 0.65
CA ALA A 92 5.52 -14.24 -0.40
C ALA A 92 5.67 -13.60 -1.78
N TYR A 93 5.38 -12.30 -1.90
CA TYR A 93 5.55 -11.56 -3.15
C TYR A 93 7.02 -11.53 -3.61
N GLU A 94 7.97 -11.22 -2.71
CA GLU A 94 9.40 -11.23 -3.03
C GLU A 94 9.91 -12.62 -3.41
N THR A 95 9.43 -13.66 -2.72
CA THR A 95 9.76 -15.05 -3.01
C THR A 95 9.24 -15.48 -4.39
N ALA A 96 8.01 -15.11 -4.73
CA ALA A 96 7.39 -15.44 -6.01
C ALA A 96 7.92 -14.56 -7.17
N ASN A 97 8.48 -13.38 -6.87
CA ASN A 97 8.90 -12.40 -7.87
C ASN A 97 10.30 -11.83 -7.56
N PRO A 98 11.35 -12.67 -7.54
CA PRO A 98 12.71 -12.19 -7.29
C PRO A 98 13.11 -11.14 -8.34
N LEU A 99 13.64 -10.00 -7.86
CA LEU A 99 14.31 -9.03 -8.72
C LEU A 99 15.54 -9.70 -9.37
N PRO A 100 15.90 -9.39 -10.63
CA PRO A 100 15.47 -8.25 -11.45
C PRO A 100 14.65 -8.67 -12.69
N ALA A 101 13.71 -9.63 -12.57
CA ALA A 101 12.97 -10.06 -13.74
C ALA A 101 12.09 -8.91 -14.27
N GLN A 102 12.42 -8.37 -15.46
CA GLN A 102 11.69 -7.28 -16.13
C GLN A 102 10.18 -7.57 -16.28
N GLN A 103 9.79 -8.85 -16.31
CA GLN A 103 8.40 -9.30 -16.38
C GLN A 103 7.60 -9.04 -15.09
N ASN A 104 8.25 -8.69 -13.97
CA ASN A 104 7.58 -8.42 -12.70
C ASN A 104 7.26 -6.93 -12.48
N ILE A 105 7.57 -6.06 -13.45
CA ILE A 105 7.33 -4.61 -13.37
C ILE A 105 5.84 -4.30 -13.18
N GLU A 106 4.96 -4.91 -13.98
CA GLU A 106 3.52 -4.68 -13.88
C GLU A 106 2.93 -5.16 -12.55
N LYS A 107 3.48 -6.26 -12.01
CA LYS A 107 3.08 -6.81 -10.72
C LYS A 107 3.55 -5.93 -9.56
N GLN A 108 4.74 -5.34 -9.65
CA GLN A 108 5.25 -4.41 -8.64
C GLN A 108 4.42 -3.12 -8.60
N LEU A 109 3.92 -2.70 -9.76
CA LEU A 109 3.00 -1.58 -9.85
C LEU A 109 1.66 -1.85 -9.17
N ILE A 110 1.18 -3.10 -9.08
CA ILE A 110 -0.14 -3.40 -8.46
C ILE A 110 -0.20 -2.87 -7.02
N ALA A 111 0.87 -3.04 -6.24
CA ALA A 111 0.94 -2.55 -4.86
C ALA A 111 0.82 -1.01 -4.77
N PHE A 112 1.23 -0.29 -5.82
CA PHE A 112 1.21 1.18 -5.89
C PHE A 112 0.13 1.73 -6.84
N LYS A 113 -0.68 0.87 -7.47
CA LYS A 113 -1.69 1.29 -8.47
C LYS A 113 -2.71 2.26 -7.88
N ALA A 114 -3.00 2.14 -6.57
CA ALA A 114 -3.85 3.10 -5.86
C ALA A 114 -3.28 4.53 -5.91
N LEU A 115 -1.96 4.70 -5.92
CA LEU A 115 -1.30 6.01 -6.03
C LEU A 115 -1.20 6.52 -7.47
N ALA A 116 -1.37 5.64 -8.46
CA ALA A 116 -1.23 5.96 -9.88
C ALA A 116 -2.57 6.10 -10.62
N VAL A 117 -3.70 6.13 -9.90
CA VAL A 117 -5.02 6.37 -10.50
C VAL A 117 -5.12 7.79 -11.05
N ASP A 118 -5.75 7.96 -12.21
CA ASP A 118 -6.04 9.27 -12.78
C ASP A 118 -7.22 9.95 -12.06
N GLY A 119 -7.43 11.24 -12.36
CA GLY A 119 -8.46 12.05 -11.70
C GLY A 119 -9.90 11.58 -11.97
N ASP A 120 -10.17 10.99 -13.13
CA ASP A 120 -11.49 10.47 -13.46
C ASP A 120 -11.79 9.19 -12.68
N ARG A 121 -10.81 8.28 -12.60
CA ARG A 121 -10.92 7.07 -11.80
C ARG A 121 -11.01 7.38 -10.30
N ALA A 122 -10.24 8.35 -9.79
CA ALA A 122 -10.37 8.79 -8.40
C ALA A 122 -11.76 9.35 -8.08
N ARG A 123 -12.35 10.11 -9.00
CA ARG A 123 -13.72 10.62 -8.87
C ARG A 123 -14.75 9.49 -8.81
N LEU A 124 -14.59 8.46 -9.65
CA LEU A 124 -15.45 7.28 -9.62
C LEU A 124 -15.32 6.51 -8.31
N ILE A 125 -14.10 6.32 -7.80
CA ILE A 125 -13.85 5.64 -6.53
C ILE A 125 -14.54 6.38 -5.38
N ARG A 126 -14.34 7.70 -5.26
CA ARG A 126 -14.97 8.54 -4.23
C ARG A 126 -16.49 8.56 -4.27
N ALA A 127 -17.10 8.26 -5.42
CA ALA A 127 -18.56 8.21 -5.56
C ALA A 127 -19.18 6.90 -5.04
N ILE A 128 -18.37 5.90 -4.70
CA ILE A 128 -18.84 4.61 -4.19
C ILE A 128 -19.05 4.72 -2.67
N PRO A 129 -20.30 4.65 -2.18
CA PRO A 129 -20.53 4.61 -0.74
C PRO A 129 -20.21 3.22 -0.18
N GLY A 130 -19.71 3.20 1.06
CA GLY A 130 -19.62 2.00 1.88
C GLY A 130 -18.21 1.43 2.01
N THR A 131 -18.13 0.25 2.61
CA THR A 131 -16.87 -0.43 2.94
C THR A 131 -16.93 -1.85 2.41
N MET A 132 -15.87 -2.27 1.73
CA MET A 132 -15.67 -3.66 1.34
C MET A 132 -14.80 -4.36 2.38
N VAL A 133 -15.23 -5.50 2.89
CA VAL A 133 -14.46 -6.29 3.86
C VAL A 133 -14.06 -7.62 3.22
N PHE A 134 -12.76 -7.88 3.19
CA PHE A 134 -12.19 -9.17 2.81
C PHE A 134 -12.03 -10.01 4.06
N ALA A 135 -12.62 -11.21 4.04
CA ALA A 135 -12.37 -12.24 5.03
C ALA A 135 -11.37 -13.25 4.45
N ILE A 136 -10.18 -13.30 5.02
CA ILE A 136 -9.12 -14.23 4.61
C ILE A 136 -9.16 -15.40 5.59
N LYS A 137 -9.47 -16.60 5.08
CA LYS A 137 -9.54 -17.82 5.88
C LYS A 137 -8.26 -18.65 5.69
N ASP A 138 -7.71 -19.09 6.80
CA ASP A 138 -6.49 -19.90 6.88
C ASP A 138 -6.69 -20.93 8.00
N GLY A 139 -7.12 -22.13 7.60
CA GLY A 139 -7.67 -23.13 8.52
C GLY A 139 -8.88 -22.56 9.29
N GLU A 140 -8.81 -22.63 10.61
CA GLU A 140 -9.82 -22.08 11.53
C GLU A 140 -9.68 -20.57 11.77
N THR A 141 -8.58 -19.95 11.30
CA THR A 141 -8.34 -18.52 11.51
C THR A 141 -9.05 -17.71 10.43
N THR A 142 -9.83 -16.70 10.83
CA THR A 142 -10.40 -15.70 9.92
C THR A 142 -9.79 -14.35 10.22
N ARG A 143 -9.07 -13.79 9.24
CA ARG A 143 -8.49 -12.45 9.30
C ARG A 143 -9.30 -11.49 8.45
N ARG A 144 -9.32 -10.21 8.82
CA ARG A 144 -10.17 -9.21 8.13
C ARG A 144 -9.36 -8.01 7.68
N LEU A 145 -9.67 -7.55 6.48
CA LEU A 145 -9.16 -6.31 5.91
C LEU A 145 -10.33 -5.53 5.32
N ALA A 146 -10.46 -4.27 5.70
CA ALA A 146 -11.50 -3.37 5.21
C ALA A 146 -10.91 -2.35 4.24
N LEU A 147 -11.60 -2.13 3.12
CA LEU A 147 -11.32 -1.11 2.13
C LEU A 147 -12.49 -0.11 2.09
N THR A 148 -12.19 1.16 2.30
CA THR A 148 -13.15 2.26 2.22
C THR A 148 -12.68 3.25 1.16
N PRO A 149 -13.47 3.53 0.11
CA PRO A 149 -13.17 4.56 -0.89
C PRO A 149 -13.04 5.97 -0.34
#